data_AF-A0AAU1EVH1-F1
#
_entry.id   AF-A0AAU1EVH1-F1
#
_cell.length_a   1.000
_cell.length_b   1.000
_cell.length_c   1.000
_cell.angle_alpha   90.00
_cell.angle_beta   90.00
_cell.angle_gamma   90.00
#
_symmetry.space_group_name_H-M   'P 1'
#
loop_
_entity.id
_entity.type
_entity.pdbx_description
1 polymer ?
#
loop_
_entity_poly.entity_id
_entity_poly.type
_entity_poly.pdbx_seq_one_letter_code
_entity_poly.pdbx_strand_id
1 'polypeptide(L)'
;MVDRFTDGLLTPTETSSYLEIPSSTLTSWLKGTAAGAPLVHQVEPARKGQPSVPFIAVAEAHVLRSLRSLGLRMSEIREAAAAVRNAFDTPYGLVSKRIATDGVDIFVEHGLRDLRRARDGQAPIHEVVSDYLRYLTWDADDDFPSSLRLRQYPDSVPVVIDPRFGRGLPVIAANRVPVKAVTDLWEAGESVEDIAYEFDMSAEQVDSLCDAVVHLAA
;
A
#
# COMPACT_ATOMS: atom_id res chain seq x y z
N MET A 1 -2.44 5.97 -20.53
CA MET A 1 -2.39 5.02 -19.41
C MET A 1 -1.47 5.66 -18.38
N VAL A 2 -1.85 5.69 -17.09
CA VAL A 2 -1.00 6.28 -16.04
C VAL A 2 0.20 5.35 -15.85
N ASP A 3 1.41 5.88 -16.00
CA ASP A 3 2.62 5.14 -15.69
C ASP A 3 2.81 5.02 -14.18
N ARG A 4 2.97 3.80 -13.67
CA ARG A 4 3.02 3.54 -12.23
C ARG A 4 4.30 4.02 -11.54
N PHE A 5 5.34 4.40 -12.30
CA PHE A 5 6.63 4.88 -11.78
C PHE A 5 6.78 6.38 -11.97
N THR A 6 6.39 6.91 -13.13
CA THR A 6 6.71 8.29 -13.52
C THR A 6 5.56 9.27 -13.39
N ASP A 7 4.32 8.80 -13.33
CA ASP A 7 3.16 9.68 -13.17
C ASP A 7 2.74 9.77 -11.71
N GLY A 8 2.58 11.00 -11.21
CA GLY A 8 2.05 11.25 -9.87
C GLY A 8 0.61 10.75 -9.79
N LEU A 9 0.37 9.73 -8.96
CA LEU A 9 -0.95 9.12 -8.80
C LEU A 9 -1.72 9.79 -7.66
N LEU A 10 -1.07 9.94 -6.51
CA LEU A 10 -1.65 10.52 -5.30
C LEU A 10 -0.82 11.69 -4.78
N THR A 11 -1.45 12.56 -4.01
CA THR A 11 -0.74 13.50 -3.14
C THR A 11 -0.15 12.77 -1.92
N PRO A 12 0.86 13.35 -1.26
CA PRO A 12 1.34 12.83 0.01
C PRO A 12 0.22 12.73 1.07
N THR A 13 -0.70 13.70 1.09
CA THR A 13 -1.83 13.69 2.04
C THR A 13 -2.77 12.51 1.79
N GLU A 14 -3.17 12.27 0.54
CA GLU A 14 -4.01 11.12 0.18
C GLU A 14 -3.30 9.81 0.48
N THR A 15 -2.01 9.69 0.12
CA THR A 15 -1.20 8.50 0.43
C THR A 15 -1.16 8.21 1.93
N SER A 16 -0.96 9.26 2.75
CA SER A 16 -0.98 9.14 4.21
C SER A 16 -2.33 8.68 4.73
N SER A 17 -3.42 9.25 4.23
CA SER A 17 -4.77 8.89 4.63
C SER A 17 -5.12 7.45 4.23
N TYR A 18 -4.94 7.08 2.96
CA TYR A 18 -5.33 5.76 2.46
C TYR A 18 -4.46 4.62 3.01
N LEU A 19 -3.21 4.90 3.37
CA LEU A 19 -2.33 3.92 3.99
C LEU A 19 -2.32 4.01 5.52
N GLU A 20 -3.08 4.91 6.14
CA GLU A 20 -3.10 5.15 7.59
C GLU A 20 -1.67 5.38 8.16
N ILE A 21 -0.86 6.16 7.43
CA ILE A 21 0.49 6.55 7.82
C ILE A 21 0.44 8.01 8.31
N PRO A 22 0.94 8.33 9.52
CA PRO A 22 1.01 9.72 9.97
C PRO A 22 1.75 10.60 8.96
N SER A 23 1.21 11.78 8.64
CA SER A 23 1.73 12.66 7.59
C SER A 23 3.21 13.04 7.78
N SER A 24 3.65 13.20 9.04
CA SER A 24 5.05 13.45 9.38
C SER A 24 5.95 12.26 9.04
N THR A 25 5.48 11.04 9.28
CA THR A 25 6.18 9.79 8.95
C THR A 25 6.34 9.63 7.45
N LEU A 26 5.25 9.79 6.67
CA LEU A 26 5.33 9.69 5.21
C LEU A 26 6.25 10.77 4.62
N THR A 27 6.15 12.01 5.12
CA THR A 27 7.04 13.11 4.71
C THR A 27 8.51 12.78 5.00
N SER A 28 8.80 12.13 6.12
CA SER A 28 10.15 11.68 6.47
C SER A 28 10.66 10.60 5.52
N TRP A 29 9.79 9.67 5.10
CA TRP A 29 10.15 8.61 4.15
C TRP A 29 10.37 9.13 2.73
N LEU A 30 9.53 10.06 2.25
CA LEU A 30 9.70 10.72 0.95
C LEU A 30 11.04 11.48 0.84
N LYS A 31 11.55 11.99 1.97
CA LYS A 31 12.86 12.68 2.04
C LYS A 31 14.02 11.74 2.35
N GLY A 32 13.74 10.52 2.81
CA GLY A 32 14.76 9.58 3.24
C GLY A 32 15.37 8.84 2.05
N THR A 33 16.63 8.45 2.18
CA THR A 33 17.32 7.62 1.18
C THR A 33 17.95 6.36 1.81
N ALA A 34 18.17 5.33 0.97
CA ALA A 34 18.94 4.13 1.27
C ALA A 34 19.63 3.65 -0.01
N ALA A 35 20.93 3.33 0.07
CA ALA A 35 21.77 3.01 -1.10
C ALA A 35 21.66 4.04 -2.24
N GLY A 36 21.60 5.33 -1.91
CA GLY A 36 21.52 6.40 -2.92
C GLY A 36 20.13 6.60 -3.56
N ALA A 37 19.15 5.75 -3.28
CA ALA A 37 17.77 5.88 -3.79
C ALA A 37 16.80 6.33 -2.68
N PRO A 38 15.71 7.06 -3.00
CA PRO A 38 14.64 7.41 -2.05
C PRO A 38 14.06 6.18 -1.33
N LEU A 39 13.62 6.30 -0.08
CA LEU A 39 12.91 5.20 0.61
C LEU A 39 11.49 5.03 0.06
N VAL A 40 10.84 6.15 -0.24
CA VAL A 40 9.58 6.22 -0.98
C VAL A 40 9.81 7.20 -2.12
N HIS A 41 9.61 6.74 -3.35
CA HIS A 41 9.84 7.58 -4.52
C HIS A 41 8.82 8.73 -4.63
N GLN A 42 9.25 9.81 -5.27
CA GLN A 42 8.41 10.96 -5.55
C GLN A 42 8.75 11.47 -6.95
N VAL A 43 7.75 11.96 -7.66
CA VAL A 43 7.91 12.65 -8.95
C VAL A 43 7.64 14.14 -8.76
N GLU A 44 8.26 14.98 -9.59
CA GLU A 44 8.05 16.42 -9.52
C GLU A 44 6.62 16.76 -9.92
N PRO A 45 5.80 17.35 -9.03
CA PRO A 45 4.44 17.70 -9.37
C PRO A 45 4.42 18.91 -10.30
N ALA A 46 3.49 18.93 -11.27
CA ALA A 46 3.33 20.06 -12.18
C ALA A 46 3.02 21.39 -11.46
N ARG A 47 2.35 21.32 -10.30
CA ARG A 47 2.07 22.45 -9.41
C ARG A 47 2.06 21.98 -7.96
N LYS A 48 2.34 22.89 -7.02
CA LYS A 48 2.23 22.61 -5.59
C LYS A 48 0.84 22.07 -5.25
N GLY A 49 0.79 20.95 -4.54
CA GLY A 49 -0.46 20.29 -4.12
C GLY A 49 -1.06 19.36 -5.17
N GLN A 50 -0.46 19.21 -6.35
CA GLN A 50 -0.82 18.16 -7.30
C GLN A 50 -0.23 16.81 -6.90
N PRO A 51 -0.78 15.70 -7.42
CA PRO A 51 -0.22 14.37 -7.23
C PRO A 51 1.28 14.31 -7.53
N SER A 52 2.03 13.69 -6.64
CA SER A 52 3.48 13.56 -6.72
C SER A 52 3.99 12.18 -6.28
N VAL A 53 3.11 11.36 -5.72
CA VAL A 53 3.43 10.01 -5.26
C VAL A 53 2.96 9.04 -6.34
N PRO A 54 3.87 8.46 -7.15
CA PRO A 54 3.49 7.46 -8.15
C PRO A 54 3.01 6.18 -7.46
N PHE A 55 2.28 5.31 -8.18
CA PHE A 55 1.76 4.06 -7.60
C PHE A 55 2.85 3.21 -6.94
N ILE A 56 4.02 3.09 -7.59
CA ILE A 56 5.13 2.30 -7.04
C ILE A 56 5.55 2.81 -5.65
N ALA A 57 5.49 4.13 -5.44
CA ALA A 57 5.81 4.75 -4.16
C ALA A 57 4.72 4.53 -3.11
N VAL A 58 3.44 4.45 -3.52
CA VAL A 58 2.35 4.02 -2.64
C VAL A 58 2.61 2.59 -2.15
N ALA A 59 3.03 1.69 -3.05
CA ALA A 59 3.42 0.33 -2.68
C ALA A 59 4.65 0.29 -1.75
N GLU A 60 5.68 1.12 -1.99
CA GLU A 60 6.85 1.22 -1.10
C GLU A 60 6.46 1.69 0.29
N ALA A 61 5.60 2.72 0.39
CA ALA A 61 5.10 3.24 1.65
C ALA A 61 4.30 2.18 2.42
N HIS A 62 3.49 1.36 1.73
CA HIS A 62 2.80 0.22 2.34
C HIS A 62 3.77 -0.82 2.88
N VAL A 63 4.82 -1.18 2.12
CA VAL A 63 5.85 -2.13 2.60
C VAL A 63 6.58 -1.56 3.82
N LEU A 64 6.98 -0.28 3.79
CA LEU A 64 7.61 0.41 4.92
C LEU A 64 6.72 0.43 6.17
N ARG A 65 5.43 0.75 6.02
CA ARG A 65 4.43 0.68 7.11
C ARG A 65 4.37 -0.73 7.69
N SER A 66 4.36 -1.73 6.83
CA SER A 66 4.26 -3.13 7.25
C SER A 66 5.48 -3.60 8.03
N LEU A 67 6.68 -3.26 7.55
CA LEU A 67 7.93 -3.54 8.26
C LEU A 67 7.97 -2.79 9.61
N ARG A 68 7.46 -1.57 9.66
CA ARG A 68 7.32 -0.79 10.89
C ARG A 68 6.36 -1.44 11.89
N SER A 69 5.20 -1.93 11.44
CA SER A 69 4.23 -2.60 12.32
C SER A 69 4.73 -3.94 12.85
N LEU A 70 5.68 -4.55 12.15
CA LEU A 70 6.42 -5.72 12.62
C LEU A 70 7.52 -5.38 13.62
N GLY A 71 7.83 -4.10 13.85
CA GLY A 71 8.77 -3.66 14.88
C GLY A 71 10.20 -3.37 14.39
N LEU A 72 10.54 -3.58 13.11
CA LEU A 72 11.87 -3.27 12.57
C LEU A 72 12.14 -1.78 12.68
N ARG A 73 13.17 -1.30 13.37
CA ARG A 73 13.60 0.12 13.48
C ARG A 73 13.94 0.72 12.11
N MET A 74 13.91 2.05 12.01
CA MET A 74 14.14 2.72 10.72
C MET A 74 15.57 2.51 10.21
N SER A 75 16.54 2.31 11.09
CA SER A 75 17.91 1.92 10.72
C SER A 75 17.93 0.56 10.03
N GLU A 76 17.28 -0.44 10.64
CA GLU A 76 17.18 -1.81 10.10
C GLU A 76 16.46 -1.82 8.75
N ILE A 77 15.40 -1.04 8.60
CA ILE A 77 14.70 -0.93 7.31
C ILE A 77 15.60 -0.28 6.24
N ARG A 78 16.39 0.74 6.59
CA ARG A 78 17.32 1.36 5.63
C ARG A 78 18.43 0.40 5.20
N GLU A 79 18.97 -0.37 6.14
CA GLU A 79 19.99 -1.40 5.86
C GLU A 79 19.43 -2.50 4.96
N ALA A 80 18.25 -3.04 5.29
CA ALA A 80 17.60 -4.05 4.47
C ALA A 80 17.21 -3.51 3.09
N ALA A 81 16.69 -2.29 3.00
CA ALA A 81 16.39 -1.64 1.72
C ALA A 81 17.65 -1.50 0.86
N ALA A 82 18.77 -1.09 1.46
CA ALA A 82 20.05 -1.00 0.75
C ALA A 82 20.53 -2.37 0.24
N ALA A 83 20.45 -3.40 1.08
CA ALA A 83 20.86 -4.75 0.71
C ALA A 83 20.00 -5.32 -0.42
N VAL A 84 18.67 -5.19 -0.34
CA VAL A 84 17.72 -5.65 -1.37
C VAL A 84 17.94 -4.91 -2.68
N ARG A 85 18.15 -3.58 -2.66
CA ARG A 85 18.41 -2.79 -3.87
C ARG A 85 19.69 -3.23 -4.58
N ASN A 86 20.76 -3.46 -3.82
CA ASN A 86 22.03 -3.94 -4.38
C ASN A 86 21.91 -5.36 -4.92
N ALA A 87 21.23 -6.26 -4.21
CA ALA A 87 21.06 -7.65 -4.64
C ALA A 87 20.17 -7.79 -5.87
N PHE A 88 19.15 -6.94 -5.99
CA PHE A 88 18.21 -6.99 -7.12
C PHE A 88 18.60 -6.08 -8.27
N ASP A 89 19.64 -5.26 -8.10
CA ASP A 89 20.09 -4.24 -9.05
C ASP A 89 18.94 -3.31 -9.49
N THR A 90 18.16 -2.83 -8.52
CA THR A 90 17.03 -1.93 -8.78
C THR A 90 16.74 -1.01 -7.60
N PRO A 91 16.42 0.28 -7.83
CA PRO A 91 16.04 1.20 -6.77
C PRO A 91 14.69 0.82 -6.11
N TYR A 92 13.84 0.08 -6.81
CA TYR A 92 12.51 -0.34 -6.37
C TYR A 92 12.52 -1.71 -5.68
N GLY A 93 13.68 -2.14 -5.18
CA GLY A 93 13.89 -3.48 -4.63
C GLY A 93 12.86 -3.87 -3.57
N LEU A 94 12.40 -2.91 -2.74
CA LEU A 94 11.41 -3.08 -1.67
C LEU A 94 10.00 -3.51 -2.13
N VAL A 95 9.69 -3.41 -3.41
CA VAL A 95 8.37 -3.78 -3.97
C VAL A 95 8.49 -4.76 -5.14
N SER A 96 9.70 -5.25 -5.41
CA SER A 96 9.89 -6.29 -6.41
C SER A 96 9.24 -7.60 -5.96
N LYS A 97 8.63 -8.32 -6.89
CA LYS A 97 8.08 -9.67 -6.72
C LYS A 97 9.14 -10.65 -6.17
N ARG A 98 10.41 -10.39 -6.49
CA ARG A 98 11.59 -11.13 -6.00
C ARG A 98 11.75 -11.09 -4.48
N ILE A 99 11.09 -10.18 -3.76
CA ILE A 99 11.12 -10.20 -2.30
C ILE A 99 10.54 -11.50 -1.74
N ALA A 100 9.45 -11.99 -2.34
CA ALA A 100 8.76 -13.17 -1.84
C ALA A 100 9.64 -14.43 -1.92
N THR A 101 10.54 -14.49 -2.91
CA THR A 101 11.41 -15.65 -3.15
C THR A 101 12.81 -15.45 -2.55
N ASP A 102 13.45 -14.32 -2.84
CA ASP A 102 14.90 -14.10 -2.59
C ASP A 102 15.14 -13.05 -1.50
N GLY A 103 14.17 -12.15 -1.28
CA GLY A 103 14.33 -11.02 -0.36
C GLY A 103 14.26 -11.43 1.11
N VAL A 104 13.59 -12.54 1.42
CA VAL A 104 13.44 -13.02 2.80
C VAL A 104 14.79 -13.24 3.47
N ASP A 105 15.71 -13.95 2.82
CA ASP A 105 17.04 -14.21 3.37
C ASP A 105 17.84 -12.91 3.56
N ILE A 106 17.71 -11.96 2.63
CA ILE A 106 18.35 -10.64 2.73
C ILE A 106 17.82 -9.88 3.96
N PHE A 107 16.51 -9.88 4.18
CA PHE A 107 15.92 -9.27 5.37
C PHE A 107 16.33 -10.00 6.66
N VAL A 108 16.46 -11.34 6.64
CA VAL A 108 16.99 -12.14 7.77
C VAL A 108 18.38 -11.69 8.15
N GLU A 109 19.26 -11.46 7.18
CA GLU A 109 20.64 -11.07 7.42
C GLU A 109 20.78 -9.62 7.96
N HIS A 110 19.91 -8.70 7.54
CA HIS A 110 20.08 -7.25 7.71
C HIS A 110 19.07 -6.56 8.65
N GLY A 111 18.28 -7.31 9.43
CA GLY A 111 17.39 -6.67 10.40
C GLY A 111 16.30 -7.54 11.01
N LEU A 112 16.04 -8.73 10.47
CA LEU A 112 15.03 -9.64 11.03
C LEU A 112 15.60 -10.66 12.04
N ARG A 113 16.91 -10.64 12.33
CA ARG A 113 17.53 -11.56 13.31
C ARG A 113 16.88 -11.48 14.69
N ASP A 114 16.51 -10.27 15.14
CA ASP A 114 15.87 -10.06 16.44
C ASP A 114 14.34 -10.18 16.39
N LEU A 115 13.72 -10.07 15.22
CA LEU A 115 12.30 -10.38 15.03
C LEU A 115 11.98 -11.88 15.15
N ARG A 116 12.94 -12.76 14.83
CA ARG A 116 12.86 -14.20 15.17
C ARG A 116 12.66 -14.44 16.68
N ARG A 117 13.12 -13.51 17.53
CA ARG A 117 13.05 -13.60 18.99
C ARG A 117 11.83 -12.89 19.58
N ALA A 118 11.32 -11.85 18.91
CA ALA A 118 10.21 -11.04 19.42
C ALA A 118 8.82 -11.66 19.19
N ARG A 119 8.64 -12.49 18.15
CA ARG A 119 7.36 -13.14 17.81
C ARG A 119 7.33 -14.59 18.33
N ASP A 120 7.43 -14.77 19.65
CA ASP A 120 7.31 -16.05 20.39
C ASP A 120 8.07 -17.28 19.84
N GLY A 121 8.97 -17.12 18.88
CA GLY A 121 9.60 -18.23 18.15
C GLY A 121 8.64 -19.08 17.29
N GLN A 122 7.39 -18.65 17.06
CA GLN A 122 6.35 -19.53 16.48
C GLN A 122 6.13 -19.37 14.96
N ALA A 123 6.46 -18.24 14.34
CA ALA A 123 6.23 -18.01 12.91
C ALA A 123 7.55 -17.81 12.12
N PRO A 124 7.81 -18.61 11.07
CA PRO A 124 8.90 -18.37 10.12
C PRO A 124 8.87 -16.95 9.53
N ILE A 125 10.04 -16.36 9.29
CA ILE A 125 10.13 -15.02 8.66
C ILE A 125 9.44 -14.97 7.29
N HIS A 126 9.45 -16.07 6.53
CA HIS A 126 8.75 -16.15 5.25
C HIS A 126 7.25 -15.85 5.38
N GLU A 127 6.60 -16.29 6.47
CA GLU A 127 5.18 -16.00 6.72
C GLU A 127 4.98 -14.51 7.01
N VAL A 128 5.87 -13.93 7.81
CA VAL A 128 5.86 -12.49 8.12
C VAL A 128 6.03 -11.62 6.88
N VAL A 129 6.92 -12.03 5.96
CA VAL A 129 7.12 -11.34 4.68
C VAL A 129 5.92 -11.53 3.76
N SER A 130 5.38 -12.75 3.70
CA SER A 130 4.19 -13.06 2.91
C SER A 130 2.97 -12.27 3.36
N ASP A 131 2.80 -12.04 4.66
CA ASP A 131 1.66 -11.32 5.24
C ASP A 131 1.50 -9.90 4.70
N TYR A 132 2.61 -9.18 4.44
CA TYR A 132 2.51 -7.82 3.91
C TYR A 132 2.52 -7.74 2.39
N LEU A 133 3.17 -8.69 1.72
CA LEU A 133 3.13 -8.81 0.27
C LEU A 133 1.76 -9.28 -0.22
N ARG A 134 0.98 -10.00 0.61
CA ARG A 134 -0.36 -10.52 0.27
C ARG A 134 -1.33 -9.45 -0.26
N TYR A 135 -1.13 -8.19 0.13
CA TYR A 135 -1.99 -7.08 -0.29
C TYR A 135 -1.59 -6.49 -1.64
N LEU A 136 -0.38 -6.77 -2.12
CA LEU A 136 0.07 -6.36 -3.45
C LEU A 136 -0.30 -7.46 -4.44
N THR A 137 -0.69 -7.04 -5.65
CA THR A 137 -0.94 -7.95 -6.78
C THR A 137 0.10 -7.67 -7.85
N TRP A 138 0.62 -8.73 -8.46
CA TRP A 138 1.54 -8.66 -9.60
C TRP A 138 0.91 -9.34 -10.80
N ASP A 139 1.10 -8.74 -11.96
CA ASP A 139 0.76 -9.40 -13.22
C ASP A 139 1.80 -10.51 -13.51
N ALA A 140 1.45 -11.47 -14.38
CA ALA A 140 2.27 -12.68 -14.56
C ALA A 140 3.71 -12.38 -15.00
N ASP A 141 3.85 -11.46 -15.95
CA ASP A 141 5.11 -11.09 -16.61
C ASP A 141 5.70 -9.78 -16.05
N ASP A 142 5.35 -9.42 -14.82
CA ASP A 142 5.74 -8.16 -14.20
C ASP A 142 6.42 -8.35 -12.84
N ASP A 143 7.58 -7.71 -12.69
CA ASP A 143 8.36 -7.72 -11.46
C ASP A 143 7.81 -6.76 -10.39
N PHE A 144 6.93 -5.83 -10.76
CA PHE A 144 6.42 -4.79 -9.87
C PHE A 144 4.91 -4.86 -9.73
N PRO A 145 4.33 -4.39 -8.61
CA PRO A 145 2.92 -4.53 -8.37
C PRO A 145 2.09 -3.73 -9.38
N SER A 146 0.88 -4.23 -9.65
CA SER A 146 -0.14 -3.61 -10.50
C SER A 146 -1.32 -3.06 -9.67
N SER A 147 -1.56 -3.57 -8.47
CA SER A 147 -2.55 -3.03 -7.54
C SER A 147 -2.18 -3.28 -6.08
N LEU A 148 -2.72 -2.44 -5.20
CA LEU A 148 -2.58 -2.55 -3.74
C LEU A 148 -3.96 -2.64 -3.10
N ARG A 149 -4.23 -3.73 -2.39
CA ARG A 149 -5.41 -3.88 -1.54
C ARG A 149 -5.21 -3.18 -0.20
N LEU A 150 -6.21 -2.39 0.19
CA LEU A 150 -6.22 -1.64 1.44
C LEU A 150 -6.71 -2.53 2.59
N ARG A 151 -5.91 -2.64 3.65
CA ARG A 151 -6.12 -3.62 4.74
C ARG A 151 -7.27 -3.26 5.67
N GLN A 152 -7.60 -1.98 5.73
CA GLN A 152 -8.66 -1.45 6.57
C GLN A 152 -10.07 -1.77 6.08
N TYR A 153 -10.19 -2.30 4.86
CA TYR A 153 -11.46 -2.76 4.31
C TYR A 153 -11.60 -4.28 4.40
N PRO A 154 -12.80 -4.79 4.74
CA PRO A 154 -13.01 -6.21 4.98
C PRO A 154 -12.86 -7.07 3.72
N ASP A 155 -12.66 -8.38 3.90
CA ASP A 155 -12.55 -9.35 2.80
C ASP A 155 -13.84 -9.47 1.97
N SER A 156 -15.00 -9.16 2.54
CA SER A 156 -16.30 -9.17 1.87
C SER A 156 -16.45 -8.07 0.81
N VAL A 157 -15.77 -6.93 1.00
CA VAL A 157 -15.73 -5.80 0.06
C VAL A 157 -14.29 -5.29 -0.09
N PRO A 158 -13.44 -6.01 -0.84
CA PRO A 158 -12.05 -5.61 -1.04
C PRO A 158 -11.97 -4.25 -1.74
N VAL A 159 -11.23 -3.32 -1.14
CA VAL A 159 -10.90 -2.02 -1.74
C VAL A 159 -9.43 -1.99 -2.16
N VAL A 160 -9.16 -1.46 -3.35
CA VAL A 160 -7.83 -1.40 -3.94
C VAL A 160 -7.48 -0.01 -4.44
N ILE A 161 -6.18 0.29 -4.47
CA ILE A 161 -5.60 1.35 -5.29
C ILE A 161 -4.98 0.65 -6.51
N ASP A 162 -5.44 1.05 -7.70
CA ASP A 162 -4.96 0.52 -8.98
C ASP A 162 -4.81 1.71 -9.96
N PRO A 163 -3.61 1.99 -10.51
CA PRO A 163 -3.39 3.13 -11.40
C PRO A 163 -4.22 3.06 -12.70
N ARG A 164 -4.79 1.91 -13.05
CA ARG A 164 -5.63 1.72 -14.24
C ARG A 164 -7.06 2.23 -14.03
N PHE A 165 -7.51 2.37 -12.79
CA PHE A 165 -8.88 2.74 -12.44
C PHE A 165 -8.93 3.85 -11.38
N GLY A 166 -10.05 4.57 -11.27
CA GLY A 166 -10.25 5.57 -10.21
C GLY A 166 -9.26 6.74 -10.16
N ARG A 167 -8.29 6.81 -11.11
CA ARG A 167 -7.17 7.76 -11.10
C ARG A 167 -6.41 7.78 -9.77
N GLY A 168 -6.27 6.61 -9.15
CA GLY A 168 -5.57 6.45 -7.87
C GLY A 168 -6.44 6.48 -6.63
N LEU A 169 -7.71 6.90 -6.76
CA LEU A 169 -8.66 6.82 -5.66
C LEU A 169 -8.89 5.34 -5.26
N PRO A 170 -9.14 5.06 -3.97
CA PRO A 170 -9.59 3.75 -3.52
C PRO A 170 -10.90 3.36 -4.22
N VAL A 171 -10.89 2.20 -4.87
CA VAL A 171 -12.05 1.64 -5.58
C VAL A 171 -12.38 0.26 -5.02
N ILE A 172 -13.66 -0.09 -5.05
CA ILE A 172 -14.11 -1.46 -4.77
C ILE A 172 -13.60 -2.36 -5.90
N ALA A 173 -12.93 -3.46 -5.55
CA ALA A 173 -12.20 -4.28 -6.51
C ALA A 173 -13.11 -4.91 -7.59
N ALA A 174 -14.33 -5.29 -7.22
CA ALA A 174 -15.26 -6.02 -8.09
C ALA A 174 -15.80 -5.15 -9.24
N ASN A 175 -16.27 -3.94 -8.91
CA ASN A 175 -16.98 -3.05 -9.85
C ASN A 175 -16.18 -1.78 -10.22
N ARG A 176 -15.03 -1.55 -9.56
CA ARG A 176 -14.13 -0.39 -9.75
C ARG A 176 -14.78 0.96 -9.40
N VAL A 177 -15.89 0.92 -8.66
CA VAL A 177 -16.57 2.12 -8.17
C VAL A 177 -15.71 2.75 -7.08
N PRO A 178 -15.43 4.07 -7.12
CA PRO A 178 -14.74 4.76 -6.03
C PRO A 178 -15.51 4.61 -4.73
N VAL A 179 -14.81 4.32 -3.63
CA VAL A 179 -15.44 4.23 -2.29
C VAL A 179 -16.24 5.50 -1.99
N LYS A 180 -15.69 6.65 -2.37
CA LYS A 180 -16.34 7.96 -2.20
C LYS A 180 -17.72 8.05 -2.89
N ALA A 181 -17.90 7.41 -4.05
CA ALA A 181 -19.20 7.44 -4.73
C ALA A 181 -20.28 6.71 -3.93
N VAL A 182 -19.93 5.62 -3.26
CA VAL A 182 -20.84 4.88 -2.38
C VAL A 182 -21.13 5.67 -1.11
N THR A 183 -20.08 6.18 -0.45
CA THR A 183 -20.24 6.91 0.82
C THR A 183 -20.97 8.23 0.64
N ASP A 184 -20.79 8.93 -0.48
CA ASP A 184 -21.48 10.21 -0.73
C ASP A 184 -23.00 10.02 -0.83
N LEU A 185 -23.47 8.91 -1.44
CA LEU A 185 -24.91 8.58 -1.47
C LEU A 185 -25.43 8.16 -0.09
N TRP A 186 -24.65 7.35 0.64
CA TRP A 186 -25.01 6.93 1.99
C TRP A 186 -25.10 8.12 2.97
N GLU A 187 -24.14 9.05 2.93
CA GLU A 187 -24.15 10.28 3.71
C GLU A 187 -25.29 11.23 3.30
N ALA A 188 -25.73 11.19 2.04
CA ALA A 188 -26.90 11.91 1.56
C ALA A 188 -28.24 11.29 2.02
N GLY A 189 -28.21 10.10 2.64
CA GLY A 189 -29.37 9.41 3.18
C GLY A 189 -30.07 8.48 2.19
N GLU A 190 -29.43 8.13 1.07
CA GLU A 190 -29.94 7.09 0.17
C GLU A 190 -29.98 5.73 0.88
N SER A 191 -30.96 4.90 0.51
CA SER A 191 -31.11 3.59 1.13
C SER A 191 -29.96 2.65 0.74
N VAL A 192 -29.58 1.75 1.65
CA VAL A 192 -28.53 0.75 1.40
C VAL A 192 -28.89 -0.13 0.21
N GLU A 193 -30.17 -0.47 0.05
CA GLU A 193 -30.70 -1.25 -1.06
C GLU A 193 -30.57 -0.54 -2.41
N ASP A 194 -30.87 0.76 -2.47
CA ASP A 194 -30.77 1.54 -3.71
C ASP A 194 -29.30 1.71 -4.13
N ILE A 195 -28.42 2.00 -3.17
CA ILE A 195 -26.98 2.08 -3.40
C ILE A 195 -26.41 0.74 -3.90
N ALA A 196 -26.83 -0.37 -3.26
CA ALA A 196 -26.41 -1.71 -3.63
C ALA A 196 -26.85 -2.05 -5.06
N TYR A 197 -28.09 -1.71 -5.42
CA TYR A 197 -28.61 -1.88 -6.78
C TYR A 197 -27.84 -1.05 -7.81
N GLU A 198 -27.60 0.24 -7.52
CA GLU A 198 -26.91 1.16 -8.43
C GLU A 198 -25.48 0.70 -8.77
N PHE A 199 -24.76 0.16 -7.77
CA PHE A 199 -23.36 -0.21 -7.93
C PHE A 199 -23.10 -1.71 -8.07
N ASP A 200 -24.13 -2.53 -8.29
CA ASP A 200 -24.00 -3.99 -8.41
C ASP A 200 -23.26 -4.62 -7.20
N MET A 201 -23.73 -4.28 -6.00
CA MET A 201 -23.23 -4.76 -4.72
C MET A 201 -24.35 -5.45 -3.94
N SER A 202 -24.02 -6.22 -2.90
CA SER A 202 -25.01 -6.63 -1.90
C SER A 202 -25.19 -5.53 -0.84
N ALA A 203 -26.35 -5.49 -0.20
CA ALA A 203 -26.60 -4.60 0.95
C ALA A 203 -25.54 -4.79 2.06
N GLU A 204 -25.18 -6.04 2.35
CA GLU A 204 -24.13 -6.37 3.33
C GLU A 204 -22.75 -5.80 2.94
N GLN A 205 -22.41 -5.76 1.64
CA GLN A 205 -21.16 -5.14 1.18
C GLN A 205 -21.18 -3.62 1.33
N VAL A 206 -22.33 -2.98 1.08
CA VAL A 206 -22.50 -1.54 1.29
C VAL A 206 -22.38 -1.19 2.77
N ASP A 207 -23.10 -1.90 3.64
CA ASP A 207 -23.00 -1.72 5.11
C ASP A 207 -21.55 -1.91 5.59
N SER A 208 -20.91 -3.03 5.21
CA SER A 208 -19.53 -3.33 5.57
C SER A 208 -18.54 -2.24 5.11
N LEU A 209 -18.78 -1.65 3.93
CA LEU A 209 -17.95 -0.59 3.39
C LEU A 209 -18.13 0.71 4.19
N CYS A 210 -19.38 1.08 4.48
CA CYS A 210 -19.70 2.30 5.25
C CYS A 210 -19.18 2.20 6.69
N ASP A 211 -19.37 1.06 7.36
CA ASP A 211 -18.83 0.82 8.71
C ASP A 211 -17.31 0.97 8.75
N ALA A 212 -16.60 0.41 7.75
CA ALA A 212 -15.15 0.57 7.65
C ALA A 212 -14.74 2.04 7.48
N VAL A 213 -15.48 2.82 6.70
CA VAL A 213 -15.21 4.26 6.50
C VAL A 213 -15.46 5.06 7.78
N VAL A 214 -16.55 4.78 8.51
CA VAL A 214 -16.84 5.43 9.80
C VAL A 214 -15.72 5.16 10.80
N HIS A 215 -15.24 3.92 10.88
CA HIS A 215 -14.12 3.56 11.77
C HIS A 215 -12.81 4.27 11.43
N LEU A 216 -12.58 4.60 10.15
CA LEU A 216 -11.39 5.34 9.71
C LEU A 216 -11.46 6.85 10.00
N ALA A 217 -12.67 7.39 10.15
CA ALA A 217 -12.90 8.79 10.47
C ALA A 217 -12.90 9.09 11.99
N ALA A 218 -13.00 8.05 12.83
CA ALA A 218 -13.03 8.13 14.29
C ALA A 218 -11.63 8.24 14.91
#